data_AF-F4MPT5-F1
#
_entry.id   AF-F4MPT5-F1
#
_cell.length_a   1.000
_cell.length_b   1.000
_cell.length_c   1.000
_cell.angle_alpha   90.00
_cell.angle_beta   90.00
_cell.angle_gamma   90.00
#
_symmetry.space_group_name_H-M   'P 1'
#
loop_
_entity.id
_entity.type
_entity.pdbx_description
1 polymer ?
#
loop_
_entity_poly.entity_id
_entity_poly.type
_entity_poly.pdbx_seq_one_letter_code
_entity_poly.pdbx_strand_id
1 'polypeptide(L)'
;MILKMLEKGIISKKKLLLEYYKKLNLTDNQALIILMIMYLNDQTRKMTTPNLLANYLNLSSVEIEKELELLAEKDLIEIKSDFIDFSNLFQKIGLLVNDSFLIEQNITFFNDLEKNLLFSLTENQKLKLLDLLKTSIKKEQVLQLSINKKLFSFEELLKEVEIFLKSTNKFKQFDWLDDQNV
;
A
#
# COMPACT_ATOMS: atom_id res chain seq x y z
N MET A 1 -2.09 -4.35 -11.86
CA MET A 1 -1.08 -4.28 -12.93
C MET A 1 0.22 -4.95 -12.52
N ILE A 2 0.78 -4.59 -11.36
CA ILE A 2 2.09 -5.08 -10.87
C ILE A 2 2.11 -6.61 -10.63
N LEU A 3 1.04 -7.19 -10.06
CA LEU A 3 0.96 -8.65 -9.88
C LEU A 3 1.07 -9.41 -11.22
N LYS A 4 0.39 -8.93 -12.28
CA LYS A 4 0.51 -9.50 -13.62
C LYS A 4 1.91 -9.34 -14.21
N MET A 5 2.64 -8.27 -13.86
CA MET A 5 4.02 -8.06 -14.30
C MET A 5 5.01 -8.93 -13.53
N LEU A 6 4.73 -9.20 -12.25
CA LEU A 6 5.47 -10.17 -11.44
C LEU A 6 5.30 -11.60 -11.94
N GLU A 7 4.08 -12.00 -12.28
CA GLU A 7 3.77 -13.31 -12.88
C GLU A 7 4.49 -13.51 -14.22
N LYS A 8 4.56 -12.45 -15.04
CA LYS A 8 5.28 -12.47 -16.32
C LYS A 8 6.81 -12.37 -16.18
N GLY A 9 7.35 -12.27 -14.97
CA GLY A 9 8.78 -12.13 -14.73
C GLY A 9 9.41 -10.82 -15.20
N ILE A 10 8.58 -9.81 -15.53
CA ILE A 10 9.03 -8.49 -15.99
C ILE A 10 9.65 -7.71 -14.82
N ILE A 11 9.11 -7.92 -13.61
CA ILE A 11 9.58 -7.29 -12.38
C ILE A 11 10.24 -8.35 -11.50
N SER A 12 11.44 -8.04 -11.01
CA SER A 12 12.18 -8.93 -10.11
C SER A 12 11.55 -8.96 -8.72
N LYS A 13 11.07 -10.14 -8.31
CA LYS A 13 10.62 -10.43 -6.94
C LYS A 13 11.69 -10.08 -5.89
N LYS A 14 12.96 -10.39 -6.16
CA LYS A 14 14.09 -10.10 -5.27
C LYS A 14 14.27 -8.59 -5.07
N LYS A 15 14.17 -7.82 -6.16
CA LYS A 15 14.26 -6.35 -6.11
C LYS A 15 13.11 -5.75 -5.31
N LEU A 16 11.88 -6.18 -5.58
CA LEU A 16 10.71 -5.69 -4.85
C LEU A 16 10.77 -6.01 -3.35
N LEU A 17 11.24 -7.21 -2.99
CA LEU A 17 11.44 -7.55 -1.58
C LEU A 17 12.40 -6.56 -0.91
N LEU A 18 13.56 -6.29 -1.51
CA LEU A 18 14.54 -5.37 -0.95
C LEU A 18 14.01 -3.93 -0.83
N GLU A 19 13.17 -3.48 -1.76
CA GLU A 19 12.58 -2.14 -1.72
C GLU A 19 11.47 -2.00 -0.66
N TYR A 20 10.69 -3.06 -0.40
CA TYR A 20 9.45 -2.96 0.37
C TYR A 20 9.39 -3.77 1.67
N TYR A 21 10.38 -4.62 1.99
CA TYR A 21 10.30 -5.48 3.19
C TYR A 21 10.12 -4.69 4.49
N LYS A 22 10.77 -3.53 4.64
CA LYS A 22 10.61 -2.67 5.82
C LYS A 22 9.18 -2.15 5.96
N LYS A 23 8.50 -1.81 4.85
CA LYS A 23 7.09 -1.38 4.85
C LYS A 23 6.13 -2.51 5.30
N LEU A 24 6.59 -3.77 5.28
CA LEU A 24 5.88 -4.93 5.80
C LEU A 24 6.33 -5.35 7.21
N ASN A 25 7.10 -4.50 7.91
CA ASN A 25 7.65 -4.80 9.23
C ASN A 25 8.46 -6.11 9.26
N LEU A 26 9.23 -6.36 8.20
CA LEU A 26 10.21 -7.45 8.13
C LEU A 26 11.57 -7.00 8.66
N THR A 27 12.22 -7.90 9.39
CA THR A 27 13.61 -7.72 9.82
C THR A 27 14.57 -7.99 8.65
N ASP A 28 15.82 -7.55 8.78
CA ASP A 28 16.85 -7.84 7.78
C ASP A 28 17.13 -9.35 7.69
N ASN A 29 17.09 -10.05 8.83
CA ASN A 29 17.20 -11.50 8.89
C ASN A 29 16.08 -12.19 8.13
N GLN A 30 14.82 -11.76 8.32
CA GLN A 30 13.67 -12.30 7.60
C GLN A 30 13.80 -12.09 6.08
N ALA A 31 14.18 -10.88 5.66
CA ALA A 31 14.41 -10.60 4.24
C ALA A 31 15.53 -11.46 3.66
N LEU A 32 16.63 -11.64 4.41
CA LEU A 32 17.76 -12.45 3.98
C LEU A 32 17.40 -13.94 3.88
N ILE A 33 16.65 -14.49 4.86
CA ILE A 33 16.13 -15.85 4.83
C ILE A 33 15.29 -16.07 3.57
N ILE A 34 14.36 -15.17 3.27
CA ILE A 34 13.50 -15.27 2.08
C ILE A 34 14.33 -15.24 0.79
N LEU A 35 15.29 -14.31 0.68
CA LEU A 35 16.18 -14.22 -0.48
C LEU A 35 17.01 -15.49 -0.67
N MET A 36 17.50 -16.06 0.43
CA MET A 36 18.29 -17.29 0.40
C MET A 36 17.43 -18.49 -0.03
N ILE A 37 16.20 -18.60 0.47
CA ILE A 37 15.25 -19.63 0.02
C ILE A 37 14.97 -19.47 -1.49
N MET A 38 14.69 -18.26 -1.96
CA MET A 38 14.48 -18.01 -3.39
C MET A 38 15.71 -18.41 -4.22
N TYR A 39 16.92 -18.06 -3.77
CA TYR A 39 18.16 -18.42 -4.43
C TYR A 39 18.38 -19.94 -4.48
N LEU A 40 18.18 -20.65 -3.37
CA LEU A 40 18.37 -22.10 -3.29
C LEU A 40 17.33 -22.87 -4.11
N ASN A 41 16.09 -22.37 -4.15
CA ASN A 41 15.03 -22.94 -4.99
C ASN A 41 15.29 -22.73 -6.49
N ASP A 42 15.95 -21.63 -6.88
CA ASP A 42 16.37 -21.39 -8.27
C ASP A 42 17.46 -22.40 -8.71
N GLN A 43 18.34 -22.78 -7.79
CA GLN A 43 19.49 -23.67 -8.04
C GLN A 43 19.14 -25.16 -7.89
N THR A 44 18.22 -25.48 -6.99
CA THR A 44 17.90 -26.86 -6.61
C THR A 44 16.38 -27.06 -6.55
N ARG A 45 15.88 -28.21 -7.02
CA ARG A 45 14.47 -28.60 -6.86
C ARG A 45 14.17 -29.17 -5.47
N LYS A 46 15.06 -29.00 -4.50
CA LYS A 46 14.90 -29.56 -3.16
C LYS A 46 14.27 -28.52 -2.25
N MET A 47 13.44 -28.99 -1.32
CA MET A 47 12.89 -28.14 -0.27
C MET A 47 14.03 -27.50 0.53
N THR A 48 13.95 -26.18 0.69
CA THR A 48 14.90 -25.44 1.52
C THR A 48 14.51 -25.59 2.99
N THR A 49 15.36 -26.26 3.78
CA THR A 49 15.13 -26.50 5.21
C THR A 49 15.93 -25.53 6.09
N PRO A 50 15.53 -25.30 7.36
CA PRO A 50 16.29 -24.48 8.30
C PRO A 50 17.74 -24.93 8.48
N ASN A 51 17.99 -26.25 8.56
CA ASN A 51 19.34 -26.82 8.62
C ASN A 51 20.17 -26.51 7.37
N LEU A 52 19.56 -26.52 6.19
CA LEU A 52 20.25 -26.14 4.96
C LEU A 52 20.61 -24.65 4.97
N LEU A 53 19.66 -23.79 5.37
CA LEU A 53 19.86 -22.34 5.45
C LEU A 53 20.94 -21.94 6.46
N ALA A 54 21.06 -22.66 7.57
CA ALA A 54 22.10 -22.44 8.59
C ALA A 54 23.54 -22.58 8.04
N ASN A 55 23.73 -23.29 6.91
CA ASN A 55 25.02 -23.38 6.25
C ASN A 55 25.40 -22.12 5.46
N TYR A 56 24.43 -21.25 5.17
CA TYR A 56 24.61 -20.05 4.35
C TYR A 56 24.40 -18.75 5.14
N LEU A 57 23.78 -18.83 6.31
CA LEU A 57 23.42 -17.70 7.15
C LEU A 57 24.18 -17.78 8.47
N ASN A 58 24.51 -16.63 9.06
CA ASN A 58 25.03 -16.57 10.43
C ASN A 58 23.88 -16.65 11.45
N LEU A 59 23.07 -17.70 11.33
CA LEU A 59 21.90 -18.01 12.16
C LEU A 59 21.85 -19.52 12.37
N SER A 60 21.51 -19.95 13.58
CA SER A 60 21.24 -21.34 13.86
C SER A 60 19.95 -21.81 13.19
N SER A 61 19.82 -23.14 12.99
CA SER A 61 18.58 -23.73 12.46
C SER A 61 17.36 -23.35 13.30
N VAL A 62 17.51 -23.26 14.62
CA VAL A 62 16.42 -22.91 15.55
C VAL A 62 15.98 -21.45 15.38
N GLU A 63 16.94 -20.53 15.19
CA GLU A 63 16.62 -19.13 14.92
C GLU A 63 15.91 -18.96 13.58
N ILE A 64 16.35 -19.69 12.55
CA ILE A 64 15.73 -19.67 11.22
C ILE A 64 14.30 -20.21 11.28
N GLU A 65 14.08 -21.32 11.99
CA GLU A 65 12.76 -21.89 12.18
C GLU A 65 11.81 -20.90 12.86
N LYS A 66 12.26 -20.26 13.95
CA LYS A 66 11.50 -19.20 14.62
C LYS A 66 11.16 -18.02 13.71
N GLU A 67 12.10 -17.58 12.87
CA GLU A 67 11.83 -16.50 11.91
C GLU A 67 10.81 -16.91 10.84
N LEU A 68 10.85 -18.17 10.38
CA LEU A 68 9.84 -18.71 9.45
C LEU A 68 8.46 -18.82 10.10
N GLU A 69 8.38 -19.24 11.36
CA GLU A 69 7.14 -19.23 12.14
C GLU A 69 6.54 -17.83 12.22
N LEU A 70 7.35 -16.83 12.59
CA LEU A 70 6.91 -15.42 12.65
C LEU A 70 6.43 -14.89 11.29
N LEU A 71 7.06 -15.32 10.20
CA LEU A 71 6.62 -14.98 8.84
C LEU A 71 5.27 -15.63 8.48
N ALA A 72 5.05 -16.86 8.91
CA ALA A 72 3.79 -17.58 8.70
C ALA A 72 2.65 -16.98 9.54
N GLU A 73 2.92 -16.64 10.81
CA GLU A 73 1.97 -15.95 11.70
C GLU A 73 1.50 -14.60 11.13
N LYS A 74 2.40 -13.87 10.46
CA LYS A 74 2.09 -12.61 9.76
C LYS A 74 1.37 -12.82 8.41
N ASP A 75 1.05 -14.06 8.04
CA ASP A 75 0.47 -14.42 6.75
C ASP A 75 1.31 -13.87 5.58
N LEU A 76 2.65 -13.98 5.70
CA LEU A 76 3.57 -13.61 4.63
C LEU A 76 4.02 -14.82 3.83
N ILE A 77 4.10 -15.98 4.49
CA ILE A 77 4.49 -17.24 3.86
C ILE A 77 3.53 -18.35 4.23
N GLU A 78 3.47 -19.37 3.39
CA GLU A 78 2.81 -20.65 3.68
C GLU A 78 3.85 -21.77 3.54
N ILE A 79 4.05 -22.55 4.60
CA ILE A 79 4.97 -23.69 4.57
C ILE A 79 4.21 -24.90 4.05
N LYS A 80 4.54 -25.35 2.83
CA LYS A 80 3.97 -26.55 2.21
C LYS A 80 4.95 -27.71 2.36
N SER A 81 4.50 -28.93 2.06
CA SER A 81 5.31 -30.15 2.22
C SER A 81 6.61 -30.11 1.40
N ASP A 82 6.59 -29.44 0.25
CA ASP A 82 7.67 -29.53 -0.73
C ASP A 82 8.39 -28.18 -0.94
N PHE A 83 7.78 -27.06 -0.54
CA PHE A 83 8.32 -25.72 -0.72
C PHE A 83 7.67 -24.70 0.22
N ILE A 84 8.30 -23.52 0.32
CA ILE A 84 7.73 -22.36 1.02
C ILE A 84 7.11 -21.43 -0.02
N ASP A 85 5.83 -21.14 0.12
CA ASP A 85 5.07 -20.27 -0.77
C ASP A 85 5.16 -18.81 -0.31
N PHE A 86 5.59 -17.92 -1.20
CA PHE A 86 5.71 -16.48 -0.96
C PHE A 86 4.60 -15.66 -1.62
N SER A 87 3.53 -16.30 -2.11
CA SER A 87 2.46 -15.62 -2.85
C SER A 87 1.82 -14.50 -2.04
N ASN A 88 1.51 -14.74 -0.75
CA ASN A 88 0.89 -13.73 0.12
C ASN A 88 1.82 -12.53 0.35
N LEU A 89 3.11 -12.76 0.58
CA LEU A 89 4.12 -11.71 0.65
C LEU A 89 4.13 -10.84 -0.61
N PHE A 90 4.21 -11.44 -1.81
CA PHE A 90 4.28 -10.67 -3.05
C PHE A 90 2.95 -10.01 -3.43
N GLN A 91 1.82 -10.56 -3.00
CA GLN A 91 0.53 -9.88 -3.08
C GLN A 91 0.52 -8.60 -2.24
N LYS A 92 0.96 -8.69 -0.97
CA LYS A 92 1.05 -7.53 -0.06
C LYS A 92 2.03 -6.48 -0.57
N ILE A 93 3.19 -6.87 -1.08
CA ILE A 93 4.12 -5.94 -1.75
C ILE A 93 3.45 -5.29 -2.97
N GLY A 94 2.75 -6.07 -3.80
CA GLY A 94 2.05 -5.55 -4.97
C GLY A 94 1.02 -4.46 -4.64
N LEU A 95 0.33 -4.59 -3.50
CA LEU A 95 -0.57 -3.55 -2.98
C LEU A 95 0.21 -2.29 -2.57
N LEU A 96 1.28 -2.44 -1.80
CA LEU A 96 2.12 -1.31 -1.36
C LEU A 96 2.69 -0.51 -2.55
N VAL A 97 3.16 -1.20 -3.59
CA VAL A 97 3.70 -0.51 -4.77
C VAL A 97 2.58 0.22 -5.53
N ASN A 98 1.39 -0.39 -5.62
CA ASN A 98 0.24 0.25 -6.24
C ASN A 98 -0.18 1.52 -5.47
N ASP A 99 -0.22 1.44 -4.15
CA ASP A 99 -0.58 2.57 -3.29
C ASP A 99 0.42 3.72 -3.42
N SER A 100 1.73 3.39 -3.40
CA SER A 100 2.80 4.37 -3.62
C SER A 100 2.66 5.05 -4.99
N PHE A 101 2.40 4.26 -6.03
CA PHE A 101 2.20 4.78 -7.39
C PHE A 101 0.95 5.67 -7.52
N LEU A 102 -0.15 5.33 -6.84
CA LEU A 102 -1.34 6.17 -6.80
C LEU A 102 -1.08 7.52 -6.12
N ILE A 103 -0.28 7.53 -5.05
CA ILE A 103 0.13 8.76 -4.37
C ILE A 103 1.02 9.60 -5.29
N GLU A 104 2.01 8.99 -5.94
CA GLU A 104 2.93 9.67 -6.85
C GLU A 104 2.22 10.34 -8.04
N GLN A 105 1.24 9.66 -8.66
CA GLN A 105 0.43 10.26 -9.73
C GLN A 105 -0.33 11.51 -9.31
N ASN A 106 -0.62 11.63 -8.01
CA ASN A 106 -1.40 12.73 -7.44
C ASN A 106 -0.53 13.67 -6.59
N ILE A 107 0.79 13.62 -6.75
CA ILE A 107 1.72 14.37 -5.91
C ILE A 107 1.52 15.88 -6.02
N THR A 108 1.21 16.40 -7.21
CA THR A 108 0.96 17.84 -7.42
C THR A 108 -0.26 18.30 -6.64
N PHE A 109 -1.34 17.53 -6.72
CA PHE A 109 -2.56 17.77 -5.96
C PHE A 109 -2.30 17.72 -4.44
N PHE A 110 -1.54 16.73 -3.95
CA PHE A 110 -1.21 16.66 -2.53
C PHE A 110 -0.31 17.79 -2.07
N ASN A 111 0.67 18.19 -2.87
CA ASN A 111 1.55 19.32 -2.56
C ASN A 111 0.76 20.63 -2.48
N ASP A 112 -0.18 20.84 -3.40
CA ASP A 112 -1.02 22.04 -3.39
C ASP A 112 -2.03 22.04 -2.24
N LEU A 113 -2.54 20.86 -1.87
CA LEU A 113 -3.38 20.70 -0.69
C LEU A 113 -2.59 20.97 0.60
N GLU A 114 -1.41 20.37 0.77
CA GLU A 114 -0.55 20.53 1.95
C GLU A 114 -0.04 21.96 2.12
N LYS A 115 0.13 22.75 1.04
CA LYS A 115 0.44 24.19 1.16
C LYS A 115 -0.65 24.99 1.87
N ASN A 116 -1.90 24.57 1.73
CA ASN A 116 -3.05 25.25 2.34
C ASN A 116 -3.39 24.68 3.71
N LEU A 117 -2.88 23.49 4.04
CA LEU A 117 -3.06 22.85 5.35
C LEU A 117 -1.93 23.23 6.30
N LEU A 118 -2.22 23.20 7.61
CA LEU A 118 -1.21 23.42 8.65
C LEU A 118 -0.52 22.11 9.11
N PHE A 119 -0.78 21.01 8.41
CA PHE A 119 -0.26 19.68 8.71
C PHE A 119 0.04 18.92 7.42
N SER A 120 0.97 17.96 7.49
CA SER A 120 1.27 17.06 6.38
C SER A 120 0.38 15.82 6.42
N LEU A 121 0.01 15.31 5.25
CA LEU A 121 -0.81 14.11 5.15
C LEU A 121 0.06 12.86 5.19
N THR A 122 -0.31 11.92 6.04
CA THR A 122 0.27 10.57 6.04
C THR A 122 -0.13 9.78 4.78
N GLU A 123 0.63 8.76 4.38
CA GLU A 123 0.30 7.90 3.22
C GLU A 123 -1.14 7.36 3.33
N ASN A 124 -1.56 6.88 4.51
CA ASN A 124 -2.91 6.38 4.76
C ASN A 124 -4.00 7.45 4.55
N GLN A 125 -3.75 8.69 4.96
CA GLN A 125 -4.69 9.80 4.77
C GLN A 125 -4.79 10.19 3.29
N LYS A 126 -3.66 10.18 2.57
CA LYS A 126 -3.61 10.41 1.11
C LYS A 126 -4.46 9.36 0.37
N LEU A 127 -4.31 8.07 0.71
CA LEU A 127 -5.09 7.00 0.11
C LEU A 127 -6.60 7.14 0.38
N LYS A 128 -6.99 7.40 1.64
CA LYS A 128 -8.40 7.66 1.99
C LYS A 128 -9.00 8.81 1.18
N LEU A 129 -8.22 9.87 0.97
CA LEU A 129 -8.68 11.02 0.21
C LEU A 129 -8.82 10.70 -1.29
N LEU A 130 -7.93 9.88 -1.85
CA LEU A 130 -8.09 9.38 -3.23
C LEU A 130 -9.35 8.52 -3.39
N ASP A 131 -9.72 7.72 -2.39
CA ASP A 131 -10.94 6.93 -2.45
C ASP A 131 -12.21 7.80 -2.37
N LEU A 132 -12.18 8.88 -1.60
CA LEU A 132 -13.23 9.89 -1.59
C LEU A 132 -13.33 10.62 -2.94
N LEU A 133 -12.19 10.92 -3.57
CA LEU A 133 -12.13 11.56 -4.89
C LEU A 133 -12.72 10.69 -6.01
N LYS A 134 -12.64 9.36 -5.88
CA LYS A 134 -13.25 8.44 -6.85
C LYS A 134 -14.78 8.36 -6.72
N THR A 135 -15.31 8.59 -5.51
CA THR A 135 -16.70 8.26 -5.17
C THR A 135 -17.61 9.47 -5.05
N SER A 136 -17.09 10.62 -4.61
CA SER A 136 -17.96 11.68 -4.06
C SER A 136 -17.56 13.11 -4.41
N ILE A 137 -16.28 13.42 -4.61
CA ILE A 137 -15.81 14.82 -4.75
C ILE A 137 -14.72 14.95 -5.81
N LYS A 138 -14.62 16.11 -6.48
CA LYS A 138 -13.53 16.43 -7.41
C LYS A 138 -12.33 17.09 -6.70
N LYS A 139 -11.14 16.97 -7.28
CA LYS A 139 -9.89 17.51 -6.71
C LYS A 139 -9.97 19.01 -6.47
N GLU A 140 -10.55 19.74 -7.41
CA GLU A 140 -10.67 21.20 -7.38
C GLU A 140 -11.54 21.65 -6.18
N GLN A 141 -12.57 20.86 -5.84
CA GLN A 141 -13.46 21.16 -4.73
C GLN A 141 -12.74 20.99 -3.38
N VAL A 142 -11.91 19.94 -3.25
CA VAL A 142 -11.07 19.75 -2.04
C VAL A 142 -10.08 20.90 -1.87
N LEU A 143 -9.44 21.34 -2.96
CA LEU A 143 -8.52 22.47 -2.91
C LEU A 143 -9.24 23.76 -2.49
N GLN A 144 -10.44 24.02 -3.03
CA GLN A 144 -11.24 25.18 -2.61
C GLN A 144 -11.60 25.15 -1.13
N LEU A 145 -11.99 23.99 -0.59
CA LEU A 145 -12.27 23.83 0.83
C LEU A 145 -11.03 24.12 1.69
N SER A 146 -9.85 23.70 1.24
CA SER A 146 -8.58 23.96 1.94
C SER A 146 -8.16 25.44 1.92
N ILE A 147 -8.53 26.19 0.88
CA ILE A 147 -8.22 27.62 0.77
C ILE A 147 -9.15 28.45 1.66
N ASN A 148 -10.43 28.08 1.68
CA ASN A 148 -11.47 28.87 2.36
C ASN A 148 -11.48 28.70 3.88
N LYS A 149 -10.88 27.62 4.40
CA LYS A 149 -10.85 27.31 5.84
C LYS A 149 -9.46 26.87 6.26
N LYS A 150 -8.94 27.44 7.34
CA LYS A 150 -7.71 26.95 7.98
C LYS A 150 -8.03 25.66 8.74
N LEU A 151 -7.52 24.54 8.24
CA LEU A 151 -7.73 23.21 8.81
C LEU A 151 -6.48 22.78 9.57
N PHE A 152 -6.68 22.34 10.81
CA PHE A 152 -5.60 21.94 11.72
C PHE A 152 -5.47 20.41 11.81
N SER A 153 -6.50 19.68 11.38
CA SER A 153 -6.52 18.22 11.42
C SER A 153 -7.16 17.59 10.18
N PHE A 154 -6.79 16.33 9.92
CA PHE A 154 -7.41 15.54 8.85
C PHE A 154 -8.89 15.26 9.11
N GLU A 155 -9.30 15.14 10.38
CA GLU A 155 -10.71 14.96 10.74
C GLU A 155 -11.55 16.19 10.41
N GLU A 156 -11.01 17.40 10.60
CA GLU A 156 -11.67 18.63 10.18
C GLU A 156 -11.85 18.67 8.66
N LEU A 157 -10.82 18.27 7.89
CA LEU A 157 -10.92 18.17 6.43
C LEU A 157 -12.04 17.21 6.01
N LEU A 158 -12.15 16.05 6.65
CA LEU A 158 -13.22 15.09 6.36
C LEU A 158 -14.61 15.64 6.72
N LYS A 159 -14.77 16.29 7.87
CA LYS A 159 -16.04 16.91 8.27
C LYS A 159 -16.48 17.98 7.27
N GLU A 160 -15.55 18.80 6.79
CA GLU A 160 -15.86 19.84 5.80
C GLU A 160 -16.22 19.26 4.44
N VAL A 161 -15.55 18.18 4.03
CA VAL A 161 -15.94 17.38 2.87
C VAL A 161 -17.36 16.82 3.02
N GLU A 162 -17.71 16.26 4.18
CA GLU A 162 -19.07 15.76 4.43
C GLU A 162 -20.13 16.88 4.43
N ILE A 163 -19.83 18.03 5.02
CA ILE A 163 -20.73 19.20 5.02
C ILE A 163 -20.96 19.67 3.59
N PHE A 164 -19.91 19.74 2.77
CA PHE A 164 -20.00 20.10 1.36
C PHE A 164 -20.83 19.09 0.54
N LEU A 165 -20.70 17.79 0.82
CA LEU A 165 -21.54 16.76 0.20
C LEU A 165 -23.01 16.87 0.60
N LYS A 166 -23.29 17.18 1.87
CA LYS A 166 -24.66 17.37 2.37
C LYS A 166 -25.30 18.65 1.82
N SER A 167 -24.53 19.72 1.61
CA SER A 167 -25.03 20.97 1.05
C SER A 167 -25.30 20.86 -0.45
N THR A 168 -24.44 20.16 -1.21
CA THR A 168 -24.64 19.92 -2.65
C THR A 168 -25.84 19.01 -2.95
N ASN A 169 -26.16 18.05 -2.07
CA ASN A 169 -27.39 17.25 -2.19
C ASN A 169 -28.69 18.04 -1.98
N LYS A 170 -28.65 19.20 -1.30
CA LYS A 170 -29.84 20.07 -1.19
C LYS A 170 -30.17 20.78 -2.49
N PHE A 171 -29.18 21.04 -3.35
CA PHE A 171 -29.42 21.72 -4.62
C PHE A 171 -30.07 20.83 -5.69
N LYS A 172 -29.85 19.50 -5.65
CA LYS A 172 -30.53 18.56 -6.56
C LYS A 172 -32.04 18.45 -6.36
N GLN A 173 -32.58 19.02 -5.27
CA GLN A 173 -34.03 19.03 -5.02
C GLN A 173 -34.74 20.23 -5.67
N PHE A 174 -33.99 21.16 -6.27
CA PHE A 174 -34.53 22.38 -6.89
C PHE A 174 -34.32 22.48 -8.41
N ASP A 175 -33.71 21.48 -9.05
CA ASP A 175 -33.53 21.42 -10.53
C ASP A 175 -34.83 21.26 -11.34
N TRP A 176 -36.02 21.39 -10.73
CA TRP A 176 -37.29 21.40 -11.45
C TRP A 176 -37.73 22.79 -11.93
N LEU A 177 -37.02 23.87 -11.55
CA LEU A 177 -37.41 25.25 -11.84
C LEU A 177 -36.65 25.91 -13.00
N ASP A 178 -35.59 25.30 -13.53
CA ASP A 178 -34.73 25.93 -14.56
C ASP A 178 -35.11 25.56 -16.01
N ASP A 179 -36.19 24.80 -16.24
CA ASP A 179 -36.60 24.35 -17.59
C ASP A 179 -37.85 25.08 -18.16
N GLN A 180 -38.18 26.26 -17.63
CA GLN A 180 -39.27 27.10 -18.16
C GLN A 180 -38.88 28.59 -18.05
N ASN A 181 -37.92 29.07 -18.85
CA ASN A 181 -37.88 30.44 -19.41
C ASN A 181 -36.62 30.63 -20.28
N VAL A 182 -36.73 30.32 -21.59
CA VAL A 182 -36.71 31.24 -22.76
C VAL A 182 -36.63 30.39 -24.02
#